data_AF-A0A0F9NRW0-F1
#
_entry.id   AF-A0A0F9NRW0-F1
#
_cell.length_a   1.000
_cell.length_b   1.000
_cell.length_c   1.000
_cell.angle_alpha   90.00
_cell.angle_beta   90.00
_cell.angle_gamma   90.00
#
_symmetry.space_group_name_H-M   'P 1'
#
loop_
_entity.id
_entity.type
_entity.pdbx_description
1 polymer ?
#
loop_
_entity_poly.entity_id
_entity_poly.type
_entity_poly.pdbx_seq_one_letter_code
_entity_poly.pdbx_strand_id
1 'polypeptide(L)'
;MYKTSDTALAAFLVTQGFPLDAIDYANPRYEFIFSDGNLDVDKIKEAATNYLIGEARVDPAVYNRVLRKLTKIVRVQGRWEQ
;
A
#
# COMPACT_ATOMS: atom_id res chain seq x y z
N MET A 1 -3.57 11.85 -5.88
CA MET A 1 -3.70 10.38 -5.77
C MET A 1 -2.34 9.74 -5.98
N TYR A 2 -1.95 8.84 -5.08
CA TYR A 2 -0.76 8.01 -5.19
C TYR A 2 -1.18 6.54 -5.42
N LYS A 3 -0.43 5.81 -6.26
CA LYS A 3 -0.73 4.43 -6.62
C LYS A 3 0.52 3.57 -6.55
N THR A 4 0.37 2.32 -6.12
CA THR A 4 1.45 1.33 -6.16
C THR A 4 0.89 -0.07 -6.34
N SER A 5 1.60 -0.94 -7.07
CA SER A 5 1.31 -2.38 -7.15
C SER A 5 2.15 -3.20 -6.15
N ASP A 6 3.07 -2.55 -5.43
CA ASP A 6 3.89 -3.20 -4.42
C ASP A 6 3.13 -3.30 -3.08
N THR A 7 2.85 -4.53 -2.67
CA THR A 7 2.16 -4.83 -1.41
C THR A 7 2.99 -4.47 -0.18
N ALA A 8 4.32 -4.54 -0.26
CA ALA A 8 5.22 -4.18 0.83
C ALA A 8 5.21 -2.66 1.04
N LEU A 9 5.34 -1.89 -0.04
CA LEU A 9 5.22 -0.44 0.00
C LEU A 9 3.82 0.01 0.46
N ALA A 10 2.75 -0.62 -0.02
CA ALA A 10 1.40 -0.31 0.44
C ALA A 10 1.21 -0.59 1.94
N ALA A 11 1.75 -1.70 2.44
CA ALA A 11 1.72 -2.02 3.86
C ALA A 11 2.46 -0.97 4.69
N PHE A 12 3.63 -0.53 4.22
CA PHE A 12 4.39 0.55 4.84
C PHE A 12 3.58 1.86 4.90
N LEU A 13 2.99 2.29 3.79
CA LEU A 13 2.22 3.53 3.76
C LEU A 13 1.04 3.50 4.73
N VAL A 14 0.35 2.35 4.82
CA VAL A 14 -0.72 2.14 5.81
C VAL A 14 -0.18 2.24 7.26
N THR A 15 1.01 1.74 7.56
CA THR A 15 1.59 1.88 8.91
C THR A 15 2.07 3.29 9.22
N GLN A 16 2.39 4.10 8.22
CA GLN A 16 2.67 5.54 8.37
C GLN A 16 1.39 6.39 8.58
N GLY A 17 0.21 5.77 8.56
CA GLY A 17 -1.06 6.46 8.76
C GLY A 17 -1.68 7.01 7.48
N PHE A 18 -1.16 6.66 6.30
CA PHE A 18 -1.81 6.98 5.03
C PHE A 18 -2.94 5.96 4.78
N PRO A 19 -4.23 6.36 4.82
CA PRO A 19 -5.32 5.43 4.61
C PRO A 19 -5.33 4.92 3.17
N LEU A 20 -5.49 3.61 3.04
CA LEU A 20 -5.74 2.96 1.76
C LEU A 20 -7.20 3.21 1.37
N ASP A 21 -7.42 3.83 0.22
CA ASP A 21 -8.75 4.18 -0.29
C ASP A 21 -9.40 2.97 -0.97
N ALA A 22 -8.69 2.39 -1.94
CA ALA A 22 -9.17 1.25 -2.69
C ALA A 22 -8.02 0.32 -3.14
N ILE A 23 -8.40 -0.89 -3.53
CA ILE A 23 -7.55 -1.78 -4.33
C ILE A 23 -8.28 -1.96 -5.66
N ASP A 24 -7.65 -1.51 -6.73
CA ASP A 24 -8.15 -1.66 -8.10
C ASP A 24 -7.61 -2.95 -8.70
N TYR A 25 -8.51 -3.81 -9.17
CA TYR A 25 -8.21 -5.10 -9.81
C TYR A 25 -8.42 -5.08 -11.33
N ALA A 26 -8.87 -3.96 -11.91
CA ALA A 26 -9.29 -3.89 -13.31
C ALA A 26 -8.11 -3.99 -14.32
N ASN A 27 -6.87 -3.83 -13.85
CA ASN A 27 -5.66 -3.92 -14.66
C ASN A 27 -5.01 -5.31 -14.52
N PRO A 28 -4.17 -5.76 -15.47
CA PRO A 28 -3.49 -7.06 -15.37
C PRO A 28 -2.61 -7.22 -14.12
N ARG A 29 -2.38 -6.14 -13.36
CA ARG A 29 -1.85 -6.13 -12.00
C ARG A 29 -2.76 -5.24 -11.14
N TYR A 30 -3.01 -5.67 -9.91
CA TYR A 30 -3.76 -4.86 -8.94
C TYR A 30 -2.97 -3.60 -8.55
N GLU A 31 -3.68 -2.54 -8.19
CA GLU A 31 -3.10 -1.28 -7.69
C GLU A 31 -3.74 -0.90 -6.35
N PHE A 32 -2.89 -0.57 -5.36
CA PHE A 32 -3.30 0.10 -4.12
C PHE A 32 -3.42 1.60 -4.38
N ILE A 33 -4.57 2.18 -4.02
CA ILE A 33 -4.89 3.58 -4.26
C ILE A 33 -4.92 4.35 -2.94
N PHE A 34 -4.17 5.45 -2.87
CA PHE A 34 -4.14 6.40 -1.76
C PHE A 34 -4.59 7.78 -2.28
N SER A 35 -5.86 8.10 -2.08
CA SER A 35 -6.53 9.26 -2.71
C SER A 35 -7.34 10.13 -1.77
N ASP A 36 -7.46 9.79 -0.48
CA ASP A 36 -8.37 10.51 0.42
C ASP A 36 -8.22 12.03 0.27
N GLY A 37 -9.33 12.74 0.10
CA GLY A 37 -9.40 14.10 -0.43
C GLY A 37 -8.70 15.17 0.43
N ASN A 38 -8.21 14.78 1.61
CA ASN A 38 -7.43 15.60 2.53
C ASN A 38 -5.97 15.15 2.69
N LEU A 39 -5.50 14.17 1.89
CA LEU A 39 -4.11 13.71 1.93
C LEU A 39 -3.22 14.57 1.04
N ASP A 40 -2.14 15.05 1.65
CA ASP A 40 -1.02 15.64 0.93
C ASP A 40 -0.25 14.54 0.18
N VAL A 41 -0.45 14.49 -1.13
CA VAL A 41 0.19 13.51 -2.03
C VAL A 41 1.71 13.60 -1.95
N ASP A 42 2.28 14.78 -1.68
CA ASP A 42 3.72 14.95 -1.64
C ASP A 42 4.32 14.29 -0.39
N LYS A 43 3.61 14.25 0.74
CA LYS A 43 4.01 13.47 1.91
C LYS A 43 4.01 11.97 1.65
N ILE A 44 3.04 11.47 0.87
CA ILE A 44 3.00 10.05 0.49
C ILE A 44 4.21 9.72 -0.39
N LYS A 45 4.55 10.58 -1.36
CA LYS A 45 5.72 10.40 -2.21
C LYS A 45 7.02 10.46 -1.43
N GLU A 46 7.14 11.37 -0.45
CA GLU A 46 8.30 11.46 0.42
C GLU A 46 8.48 10.17 1.23
N ALA A 47 7.41 9.70 1.89
CA ALA A 47 7.45 8.45 2.64
C ALA A 47 7.79 7.25 1.74
N ALA A 48 7.21 7.19 0.53
CA ALA A 48 7.52 6.14 -0.43
C ALA A 48 8.99 6.19 -0.89
N THR A 49 9.53 7.39 -1.12
CA THR A 49 10.96 7.57 -1.44
C THR A 49 11.84 7.04 -0.31
N ASN A 50 11.54 7.44 0.94
CA ASN A 50 12.29 6.99 2.13
C ASN A 50 12.26 5.47 2.27
N TYR A 51 11.14 4.81 1.94
CA TYR A 51 11.05 3.36 1.90
C TYR A 51 11.94 2.74 0.83
N LEU A 52 11.91 3.27 -0.40
CA LEU A 52 12.68 2.74 -1.53
C LEU A 52 14.19 2.88 -1.34
N ILE A 53 14.65 3.94 -0.65
CA ILE A 53 16.07 4.16 -0.36
C ILE A 53 16.54 3.49 0.94
N GLY A 54 15.64 2.78 1.66
CA GLY A 54 15.98 2.03 2.87
C GLY A 54 16.09 2.87 4.16
N GLU A 55 15.59 4.10 4.15
CA GLU A 55 15.59 5.01 5.31
C GLU A 55 14.30 4.92 6.15
N ALA A 56 13.30 4.16 5.68
CA ALA A 56 12.04 3.97 6.39
C ALA A 56 12.21 3.23 7.73
N ARG A 57 11.61 3.79 8.79
CA ARG A 57 11.47 3.13 10.08
C ARG A 57 10.07 2.55 10.23
N VAL A 58 10.00 1.28 10.61
CA VAL A 58 8.73 0.56 10.83
C VAL A 58 8.76 -0.22 12.13
N ASP A 59 7.62 -0.30 12.80
CA ASP A 59 7.38 -1.34 13.80
C ASP A 59 7.21 -2.68 13.07
N PRO A 60 8.11 -3.68 13.29
CA PRO A 60 8.05 -4.94 12.56
C PRO A 60 6.77 -5.75 12.81
N ALA A 61 6.19 -5.69 14.01
CA ALA A 61 4.99 -6.45 14.34
C ALA A 61 3.76 -5.86 13.65
N VAL A 62 3.64 -4.52 13.65
CA VAL A 62 2.56 -3.81 12.94
C VAL A 62 2.69 -4.01 11.44
N TYR A 63 3.88 -3.79 10.88
CA TYR A 63 4.15 -3.94 9.46
C TYR A 63 3.83 -5.35 8.96
N ASN A 64 4.35 -6.40 9.62
CA ASN A 64 4.10 -7.78 9.21
C ASN A 64 2.62 -8.17 9.27
N ARG A 65 1.88 -7.65 10.26
CA ARG A 65 0.44 -7.88 10.37
C ARG A 65 -0.33 -7.24 9.22
N VAL A 66 -0.01 -5.99 8.87
CA VAL A 66 -0.64 -5.28 7.74
C VAL A 66 -0.28 -5.96 6.42
N LEU A 67 1.00 -6.28 6.22
CA LEU A 67 1.50 -6.95 5.02
C LEU A 67 0.76 -8.28 4.78
N ARG A 68 0.70 -9.15 5.80
CA ARG A 68 -0.02 -10.42 5.70
C ARG A 68 -1.50 -10.24 5.35
N LYS A 69 -2.15 -9.21 5.91
CA LYS A 69 -3.56 -8.89 5.61
C LYS A 69 -3.72 -8.47 4.16
N LEU A 70 -2.91 -7.54 3.67
CA LEU A 70 -2.97 -7.07 2.28
C LEU A 70 -2.67 -8.21 1.30
N THR A 71 -1.60 -8.98 1.52
CA THR A 71 -1.27 -10.15 0.69
C THR A 71 -2.41 -11.16 0.63
N LYS A 72 -3.08 -11.42 1.75
CA LYS A 72 -4.26 -12.32 1.77
C LYS A 72 -5.40 -11.74 0.93
N ILE A 73 -5.69 -10.45 1.03
CA ILE A 73 -6.76 -9.78 0.28
C ILE A 73 -6.51 -9.88 -1.23
N VAL A 74 -5.32 -9.47 -1.70
CA VAL A 74 -4.99 -9.53 -3.13
C VAL A 74 -4.98 -10.97 -3.66
N ARG A 75 -4.52 -11.94 -2.86
CA ARG A 75 -4.50 -13.35 -3.26
C ARG A 75 -5.88 -14.00 -3.30
N VAL A 76 -6.81 -13.58 -2.44
CA VAL A 76 -8.18 -14.09 -2.47
C VAL A 76 -8.88 -13.51 -3.69
N GLN A 77 -8.90 -12.19 -3.85
CA GLN A 77 -9.62 -11.54 -4.95
C GLN A 77 -9.06 -11.89 -6.33
N GLY A 78 -7.74 -11.98 -6.47
CA GLY A 78 -7.11 -12.39 -7.75
C GLY A 78 -7.39 -13.84 -8.18
N ARG A 79 -8.04 -14.67 -7.33
CA ARG A 79 -8.52 -16.01 -7.73
C ARG A 79 -9.96 -16.02 -8.21
N TRP A 80 -10.76 -14.98 -7.97
CA TRP A 80 -12.14 -14.91 -8.43
C TRP A 80 -12.26 -14.40 -9.87
N GLU A 81 -11.17 -13.85 -10.43
CA GLU A 81 -11.09 -13.36 -11.82
C GLU A 81 -10.42 -14.35 -12.80
N GLN A 82 -10.02 -15.55 -12.33
CA GLN A 82 -9.51 -16.66 -13.17
C GLN A 82 -10.52 -17.80 -13.24
#